data_AF-A0AAU7WG70-F1
#
_entry.id   AF-A0AAU7WG70-F1
#
_cell.length_a   1.000
_cell.length_b   1.000
_cell.length_c   1.000
_cell.angle_alpha   90.00
_cell.angle_beta   90.00
_cell.angle_gamma   90.00
#
_symmetry.space_group_name_H-M   'P 1'
#
loop_
_entity.id
_entity.type
_entity.pdbx_description
1 polymer ?
#
loop_
_entity_poly.entity_id
_entity_poly.type
_entity_poly.pdbx_seq_one_letter_code
_entity_poly.pdbx_strand_id
1 'polypeptide(L)'
;MTIIIISSNIAVVYDAYQYYKQKPFFERHRDYYYTQLDYKITDNNSSSDNTLEKSASVQYKFYKQFYDKFNATLLADISNLLHYPGILANSNAFHYLSSQITELRDKPLKKEIYFIVPVKMKDNPHLIEQLKGHTQFYEGEEQKYDYGVLYYNEKTSLISIDENALYGSQLVHNPIIIYHNISPEQLKKEQEANVISKLTYVHDIMYKISDKEFNTFVKNNHLTNGIVSKTNVMEKFEHNWKLIKRILIMNFIFSILVLLLEGMIIHTIIKLEYEVNAIEHALKKVFGYSLFQKNRKMILITFVTSLLSIITAATCAIVLNLGSIGYMIAGGIIILILELLLISFNIRRVENAKIQTILKGGNI
;
A
#
# COMPACT_ATOMS: atom_id res chain seq x y z
N MET A 1 -21.16 -6.89 -13.11
CA MET A 1 -20.88 -5.55 -12.53
C MET A 1 -20.63 -5.64 -11.03
N THR A 2 -21.55 -6.25 -10.28
CA THR A 2 -21.48 -6.48 -8.82
C THR A 2 -20.16 -7.12 -8.35
N ILE A 3 -19.72 -8.17 -9.04
CA ILE A 3 -18.44 -8.83 -8.76
C ILE A 3 -17.24 -7.88 -8.88
N ILE A 4 -17.19 -7.03 -9.91
CA ILE A 4 -16.09 -6.09 -10.13
C ILE A 4 -16.01 -5.06 -8.99
N ILE A 5 -17.17 -4.53 -8.58
CA ILE A 5 -17.26 -3.51 -7.53
C ILE A 5 -16.85 -4.09 -6.17
N ILE A 6 -17.39 -5.23 -5.78
CA ILE A 6 -17.16 -5.79 -4.44
C ILE A 6 -15.77 -6.44 -4.35
N SER A 7 -15.26 -7.06 -5.42
CA SER A 7 -13.89 -7.60 -5.42
C SER A 7 -12.84 -6.49 -5.28
N SER A 8 -13.05 -5.35 -5.95
CA SER A 8 -12.22 -4.15 -5.75
C SER A 8 -12.27 -3.64 -4.31
N ASN A 9 -13.43 -3.69 -3.65
CA ASN A 9 -13.57 -3.28 -2.26
C ASN A 9 -12.79 -4.16 -1.28
N ILE A 10 -12.62 -5.46 -1.58
CA ILE A 10 -11.82 -6.38 -0.76
C ILE A 10 -10.34 -6.02 -0.81
N ALA A 11 -9.82 -5.60 -1.97
CA ALA A 11 -8.47 -5.06 -2.08
C ALA A 11 -8.28 -3.84 -1.18
N VAL A 12 -9.23 -2.89 -1.19
CA VAL A 12 -9.17 -1.70 -0.32
C VAL A 12 -9.20 -2.06 1.17
N VAL A 13 -9.96 -3.09 1.57
CA VAL A 13 -9.96 -3.60 2.95
C VAL A 13 -8.59 -4.13 3.35
N TYR A 14 -7.92 -4.84 2.44
CA TYR A 14 -6.58 -5.35 2.67
C TYR A 14 -5.55 -4.21 2.83
N ASP A 15 -5.57 -3.23 1.93
CA ASP A 15 -4.66 -2.08 2.00
C ASP A 15 -4.86 -1.29 3.31
N ALA A 16 -6.11 -1.10 3.72
CA ALA A 16 -6.44 -0.48 5.00
C ALA A 16 -5.95 -1.29 6.20
N TYR A 17 -6.06 -2.62 6.15
CA TYR A 17 -5.52 -3.50 7.18
C TYR A 17 -4.00 -3.40 7.28
N GLN A 18 -3.29 -3.37 6.14
CA GLN A 18 -1.84 -3.19 6.12
C GLN A 18 -1.43 -1.82 6.66
N TYR A 19 -2.17 -0.76 6.32
CA TYR A 19 -1.93 0.57 6.89
C TYR A 19 -2.15 0.59 8.41
N TYR A 20 -3.23 -0.03 8.91
CA TYR A 20 -3.50 -0.10 10.35
C TYR A 20 -2.39 -0.82 11.13
N LYS A 21 -1.80 -1.87 10.56
CA LYS A 21 -0.68 -2.60 11.18
C LYS A 21 0.56 -1.73 11.44
N GLN A 22 0.67 -0.58 10.79
CA GLN A 22 1.76 0.38 11.02
C GLN A 22 1.59 1.18 12.32
N LYS A 23 0.39 1.20 12.91
CA LYS A 23 0.07 1.99 14.11
C LYS A 23 1.07 1.85 15.25
N PRO A 24 1.52 0.64 15.66
CA PRO A 24 2.46 0.51 16.78
C PRO A 24 3.83 1.14 16.50
N PHE A 25 4.25 1.24 15.23
CA PHE A 25 5.47 1.93 14.87
C PHE A 25 5.33 3.44 15.08
N PHE A 26 4.25 4.03 14.58
CA PHE A 26 3.99 5.46 14.70
C PHE A 26 3.67 5.89 16.14
N GLU A 27 3.04 5.04 16.94
CA GLU A 27 2.84 5.29 18.38
C GLU A 27 4.17 5.39 19.14
N ARG A 28 5.17 4.58 18.78
CA ARG A 28 6.52 4.67 19.35
C ARG A 28 7.30 5.90 18.91
N HIS A 29 6.93 6.49 17.77
CA HIS A 29 7.53 7.70 17.22
C HIS A 29 6.61 8.92 17.34
N ARG A 30 5.71 8.93 18.33
CA ARG A 30 4.69 9.99 18.48
C ARG A 30 5.26 11.39 18.74
N ASP A 31 6.49 11.45 19.23
CA ASP A 31 7.25 12.67 19.50
C ASP A 31 8.16 13.07 18.32
N TYR A 32 8.04 12.38 17.18
CA TYR A 32 8.78 12.69 15.96
C TYR A 32 7.95 13.55 15.01
N TYR A 33 8.66 14.27 14.15
CA TYR A 33 8.13 15.18 13.16
C TYR A 33 8.84 15.00 11.83
N TYR A 34 8.09 15.11 10.74
CA TYR A 34 8.60 15.35 9.41
C TYR A 34 8.81 16.86 9.20
N THR A 35 9.77 17.21 8.34
CA THR A 35 10.11 18.61 8.04
C THR A 35 10.23 18.85 6.55
N GLN A 36 9.67 19.99 6.13
CA GLN A 36 9.87 20.54 4.81
C GLN A 36 10.50 21.91 4.95
N LEU A 37 11.66 22.12 4.31
CA LEU A 37 12.44 23.35 4.37
C LEU A 37 12.82 23.78 2.94
N ASP A 38 11.91 24.47 2.27
CA ASP A 38 12.14 24.93 0.89
C ASP A 38 12.16 26.45 0.79
N TYR A 39 13.02 26.96 -0.10
CA TYR A 39 12.95 28.34 -0.55
C TYR A 39 11.80 28.51 -1.55
N LYS A 40 11.07 29.63 -1.46
CA LYS A 40 10.06 29.96 -2.47
C LYS A 40 10.74 30.40 -3.77
N ILE A 41 10.22 29.91 -4.89
CA ILE A 41 10.55 30.44 -6.20
C ILE A 41 9.98 31.85 -6.27
N THR A 42 10.84 32.86 -6.47
CA THR A 42 10.42 34.23 -6.73
C THR A 42 10.62 34.54 -8.22
N ASP A 43 9.66 35.26 -8.82
CA ASP A 43 9.58 35.52 -10.28
C ASP A 43 10.77 36.31 -10.87
N ASN A 44 11.73 36.76 -10.05
CA ASN A 44 12.85 37.59 -10.48
C ASN A 44 14.13 36.76 -10.68
N ASN A 45 14.36 36.32 -11.92
CA ASN A 45 15.67 35.96 -12.50
C ASN A 45 16.52 34.84 -11.88
N SER A 46 16.04 34.10 -10.88
CA SER A 46 16.67 32.83 -10.50
C SER A 46 16.03 31.67 -11.26
N SER A 47 16.81 30.93 -12.05
CA SER A 47 16.36 29.67 -12.65
C SER A 47 15.77 28.75 -11.57
N SER A 48 14.68 28.04 -11.90
CA SER A 48 14.01 27.06 -11.02
C SER A 48 15.01 26.09 -10.39
N ASP A 49 16.02 25.69 -11.16
CA ASP A 49 17.03 24.69 -10.79
C ASP A 49 17.89 25.16 -9.61
N ASN A 50 18.24 26.44 -9.56
CA ASN A 50 19.05 27.01 -8.47
C ASN A 50 18.26 27.08 -7.15
N THR A 51 16.93 27.22 -7.22
CA THR A 51 16.08 27.24 -6.01
C THR A 51 15.90 25.83 -5.44
N LEU A 52 15.70 24.83 -6.31
CA LEU A 52 15.59 23.43 -5.90
C LEU A 52 16.88 22.94 -5.23
N GLU A 53 18.04 23.25 -5.79
CA GLU A 53 19.33 22.87 -5.23
C GLU A 53 19.59 23.53 -3.87
N LYS A 54 19.20 24.81 -3.70
CA LYS A 54 19.26 25.50 -2.41
C LYS A 54 18.34 24.88 -1.36
N SER A 55 17.12 24.50 -1.75
CA SER A 55 16.17 23.80 -0.86
C SER A 55 16.71 22.43 -0.45
N ALA A 56 17.28 21.67 -1.39
CA ALA A 56 17.96 20.41 -1.12
C ALA A 56 19.13 20.60 -0.13
N SER A 57 19.98 21.60 -0.39
CA SER A 57 21.12 21.96 0.46
C SER A 57 20.70 22.30 1.89
N VAL A 58 19.67 23.14 2.08
CA VAL A 58 19.24 23.53 3.42
C VAL A 58 18.57 22.37 4.18
N GLN A 59 17.81 21.52 3.50
CA GLN A 59 17.24 20.30 4.09
C GLN A 59 18.34 19.31 4.50
N TYR A 60 19.32 19.08 3.63
CA TYR A 60 20.45 18.20 3.94
C TYR A 60 21.33 18.77 5.07
N LYS A 61 21.53 20.08 5.09
CA LYS A 61 22.21 20.78 6.19
C LYS A 61 21.48 20.60 7.52
N PHE A 62 20.14 20.67 7.52
CA PHE A 62 19.33 20.37 8.69
C PHE A 62 19.55 18.94 9.17
N TYR A 63 19.50 17.96 8.26
CA TYR A 63 19.78 16.56 8.54
C TYR A 63 21.16 16.37 9.19
N LYS A 64 22.23 16.89 8.57
CA LYS A 64 23.61 16.78 9.10
C LYS A 64 23.76 17.42 10.48
N GLN A 65 23.17 18.60 10.67
CA GLN A 65 23.31 19.36 11.92
C GLN A 65 22.60 18.67 13.09
N PHE A 66 21.43 18.10 12.84
CA PHE A 66 20.56 17.53 13.87
C PHE A 66 20.51 16.01 13.89
N TYR A 67 21.36 15.34 13.10
CA TYR A 67 21.41 13.88 12.96
C TYR A 67 21.33 13.13 14.28
N ASP A 68 22.28 13.40 15.17
CA ASP A 68 22.40 12.76 16.48
C ASP A 68 21.44 13.40 17.49
N LYS A 69 21.38 14.73 17.50
CA LYS A 69 20.64 15.51 18.50
C LYS A 69 19.13 15.27 18.47
N PHE A 70 18.54 15.16 17.28
CA PHE A 70 17.11 14.89 17.12
C PHE A 70 16.85 13.44 16.73
N ASN A 71 17.83 12.54 16.88
CA ASN A 71 17.70 11.14 16.50
C ASN A 71 17.06 10.97 15.10
N ALA A 72 17.62 11.66 14.11
CA ALA A 72 17.10 11.70 12.75
C ALA A 72 17.01 10.27 12.21
N THR A 73 15.79 9.72 12.09
CA THR A 73 15.56 8.32 11.74
C THR A 73 15.06 8.24 10.31
N LEU A 74 15.82 7.53 9.46
CA LEU A 74 15.54 7.37 8.04
C LEU A 74 15.08 5.92 7.76
N LEU A 75 13.98 5.76 7.03
CA LEU A 75 13.43 4.50 6.52
C LEU A 75 12.77 4.75 5.15
N ALA A 76 13.48 5.39 4.22
CA ALA A 76 12.92 5.81 2.94
C ALA A 76 12.66 4.64 1.98
N ASP A 77 11.60 4.77 1.19
CA ASP A 77 11.27 3.81 0.13
C ASP A 77 12.18 3.99 -1.08
N ILE A 78 12.91 2.94 -1.43
CA ILE A 78 13.75 2.90 -2.64
C ILE A 78 13.32 1.79 -3.60
N SER A 79 12.08 1.29 -3.45
CA SER A 79 11.60 0.13 -4.20
C SER A 79 11.53 0.39 -5.70
N ASN A 80 11.07 1.59 -6.08
CA ASN A 80 10.99 2.00 -7.49
C ASN A 80 12.37 2.04 -8.16
N LEU A 81 13.40 2.44 -7.41
CA LEU A 81 14.76 2.55 -7.92
C LEU A 81 15.43 1.18 -8.06
N LEU A 82 15.22 0.28 -7.09
CA LEU A 82 15.81 -1.05 -7.10
C LEU A 82 15.08 -2.04 -8.01
N HIS A 83 13.84 -1.73 -8.43
CA HIS A 83 12.91 -2.70 -9.02
C HIS A 83 12.62 -3.92 -8.11
N TYR A 84 13.01 -3.83 -6.84
CA TYR A 84 12.78 -4.78 -5.77
C TYR A 84 12.25 -4.03 -4.56
N PRO A 85 11.48 -4.67 -3.67
CA PRO A 85 11.10 -4.05 -2.41
C PRO A 85 12.36 -3.59 -1.66
N GLY A 86 12.46 -2.30 -1.35
CA GLY A 86 13.73 -1.67 -0.98
C GLY A 86 13.56 -0.57 0.06
N ILE A 87 14.45 -0.53 1.06
CA ILE A 87 14.45 0.49 2.10
C ILE A 87 15.86 1.07 2.27
N LEU A 88 15.96 2.40 2.28
CA LEU A 88 17.16 3.12 2.71
C LEU A 88 17.02 3.46 4.19
N ALA A 89 17.97 3.03 5.02
CA ALA A 89 17.93 3.22 6.46
C ALA A 89 19.25 3.79 6.98
N ASN A 90 19.20 4.65 8.00
CA ASN A 90 20.40 5.19 8.64
C ASN A 90 20.67 4.55 10.01
N SER A 91 21.77 4.94 10.65
CA SER A 91 22.22 4.30 11.89
C SER A 91 21.20 4.39 13.02
N ASN A 92 20.42 5.48 13.08
CA ASN A 92 19.38 5.72 14.08
C ASN A 92 18.18 4.76 13.94
N ALA A 93 17.95 4.20 12.74
CA ALA A 93 16.94 3.18 12.52
C ALA A 93 17.35 1.77 12.99
N PHE A 94 18.60 1.56 13.44
CA PHE A 94 19.12 0.23 13.77
C PHE A 94 18.32 -0.50 14.86
N HIS A 95 17.87 0.23 15.89
CA HIS A 95 17.06 -0.36 16.95
C HIS A 95 15.74 -0.92 16.40
N TYR A 96 15.12 -0.22 15.45
CA TYR A 96 13.94 -0.73 14.75
C TYR A 96 14.28 -1.95 13.90
N LEU A 97 15.31 -1.88 13.06
CA LEU A 97 15.70 -2.98 12.17
C LEU A 97 16.06 -4.26 12.95
N SER A 98 16.89 -4.15 13.98
CA SER A 98 17.27 -5.27 14.85
C SER A 98 16.10 -5.84 15.67
N SER A 99 15.08 -5.03 15.98
CA SER A 99 13.85 -5.55 16.60
C SER A 99 13.08 -6.49 15.66
N GLN A 100 13.13 -6.23 14.35
CA GLN A 100 12.39 -6.98 13.33
C GLN A 100 13.20 -8.09 12.66
N ILE A 101 14.53 -7.94 12.60
CA ILE A 101 15.47 -8.88 11.97
C ILE A 101 16.39 -9.45 13.05
N THR A 102 16.15 -10.70 13.41
CA THR A 102 16.89 -11.40 14.48
C THR A 102 18.39 -11.47 14.23
N GLU A 103 18.80 -11.62 12.98
CA GLU A 103 20.18 -11.77 12.53
C GLU A 103 21.03 -10.51 12.72
N LEU A 104 20.42 -9.37 13.07
CA LEU A 104 21.09 -8.10 13.34
C LEU A 104 21.36 -7.85 14.82
N ARG A 105 20.71 -8.55 15.76
CA ARG A 105 20.66 -8.17 17.19
C ARG A 105 22.03 -8.18 17.90
N ASP A 106 22.97 -9.00 17.43
CA ASP A 106 24.27 -9.21 18.10
C ASP A 106 25.48 -9.02 17.17
N LYS A 107 25.29 -8.37 16.01
CA LYS A 107 26.37 -8.19 15.03
C LYS A 107 27.04 -6.82 15.18
N PRO A 108 28.35 -6.77 15.48
CA PRO A 108 29.07 -5.50 15.43
C PRO A 108 29.21 -5.03 13.99
N LEU A 109 28.54 -3.92 13.67
CA LEU A 109 28.61 -3.28 12.36
C LEU A 109 29.81 -2.33 12.32
N LYS A 110 30.82 -2.67 11.51
CA LYS A 110 32.08 -1.92 11.35
C LYS A 110 32.22 -1.22 10.00
N LYS A 111 31.49 -1.68 8.98
CA LYS A 111 31.48 -1.11 7.63
C LYS A 111 30.60 0.14 7.60
N GLU A 112 30.86 1.03 6.64
CA GLU A 112 30.12 2.29 6.51
C GLU A 112 28.74 2.07 5.92
N ILE A 113 28.62 1.14 4.97
CA ILE A 113 27.33 0.77 4.37
C ILE A 113 27.16 -0.74 4.43
N TYR A 114 25.98 -1.20 4.82
CA TYR A 114 25.59 -2.60 4.78
C TYR A 114 24.43 -2.83 3.83
N PHE A 115 24.57 -3.80 2.93
CA PHE A 115 23.45 -4.37 2.19
C PHE A 115 22.89 -5.54 3.00
N ILE A 116 21.68 -5.37 3.53
CA ILE A 116 20.97 -6.39 4.29
C ILE A 116 19.92 -7.00 3.36
N VAL A 117 20.18 -8.22 2.90
CA VAL A 117 19.51 -8.84 1.75
C VAL A 117 18.77 -10.11 2.18
N PRO A 118 17.56 -10.37 1.65
CA PRO A 118 16.87 -11.65 1.84
C PRO A 118 17.72 -12.84 1.37
N VAL A 119 17.77 -13.94 2.14
CA VAL A 119 18.60 -15.12 1.82
C VAL A 119 18.31 -15.71 0.43
N LYS A 120 17.07 -15.67 -0.09
CA LYS A 120 16.78 -16.21 -1.43
C LYS A 120 17.45 -15.44 -2.57
N MET A 121 17.88 -14.21 -2.31
CA MET A 121 18.58 -13.38 -3.31
C MET A 121 20.11 -13.53 -3.24
N LYS A 122 20.62 -14.41 -2.36
CA LYS A 122 22.06 -14.62 -2.15
C LYS A 122 22.80 -15.09 -3.40
N ASP A 123 22.14 -15.90 -4.22
CA ASP A 123 22.76 -16.54 -5.40
C ASP A 123 22.70 -15.64 -6.65
N ASN A 124 22.18 -14.41 -6.56
CA ASN A 124 22.21 -13.47 -7.66
C ASN A 124 23.61 -12.81 -7.76
N PRO A 125 24.41 -13.13 -8.80
CA PRO A 125 25.81 -12.68 -8.89
C PRO A 125 25.95 -11.17 -9.13
N HIS A 126 24.94 -10.51 -9.71
CA HIS A 126 24.98 -9.10 -10.06
C HIS A 126 24.35 -8.18 -9.01
N LEU A 127 23.60 -8.74 -8.05
CA LEU A 127 22.82 -7.96 -7.10
C LEU A 127 23.69 -6.97 -6.31
N ILE A 128 24.84 -7.41 -5.80
CA ILE A 128 25.70 -6.56 -4.98
C ILE A 128 26.30 -5.42 -5.79
N GLU A 129 26.63 -5.66 -7.07
CA GLU A 129 27.14 -4.63 -7.97
C GLU A 129 26.04 -3.61 -8.30
N GLN A 130 24.81 -4.08 -8.56
CA GLN A 130 23.65 -3.21 -8.74
C GLN A 130 23.40 -2.34 -7.51
N LEU A 131 23.41 -2.92 -6.31
CA LEU A 131 23.21 -2.18 -5.07
C LEU A 131 24.30 -1.12 -4.84
N LYS A 132 25.56 -1.40 -5.21
CA LYS A 132 26.62 -0.38 -5.19
C LYS A 132 26.35 0.75 -6.17
N GLY A 133 25.95 0.44 -7.39
CA GLY A 133 25.59 1.45 -8.40
C GLY A 133 24.43 2.34 -7.94
N HIS A 134 23.37 1.73 -7.39
CA HIS A 134 22.28 2.48 -6.76
C HIS A 134 22.78 3.33 -5.60
N THR A 135 23.72 2.83 -4.78
CA THR A 135 24.30 3.59 -3.67
C THR A 135 25.04 4.84 -4.13
N GLN A 136 25.84 4.70 -5.18
CA GLN A 136 26.57 5.81 -5.78
C GLN A 136 25.62 6.84 -6.39
N PHE A 137 24.46 6.42 -6.88
CA PHE A 137 23.45 7.33 -7.41
C PHE A 137 22.94 8.32 -6.36
N TYR A 138 22.62 7.87 -5.14
CA TYR A 138 22.06 8.75 -4.10
C TYR A 138 23.12 9.43 -3.21
N GLU A 139 24.25 8.79 -2.92
CA GLU A 139 25.33 9.38 -2.12
C GLU A 139 26.37 10.18 -2.94
N GLY A 140 26.35 10.03 -4.27
CA GLY A 140 27.28 10.64 -5.21
C GLY A 140 28.43 9.71 -5.62
N GLU A 141 28.78 9.74 -6.91
CA GLU A 141 29.77 8.83 -7.53
C GLU A 141 31.20 9.01 -6.98
N GLU A 142 31.51 10.18 -6.42
CA GLU A 142 32.83 10.50 -5.90
C GLU A 142 33.12 9.86 -4.53
N GLN A 143 32.09 9.38 -3.83
CA GLN A 143 32.23 8.79 -2.50
C GLN A 143 32.49 7.29 -2.56
N LYS A 144 33.61 6.89 -1.95
CA LYS A 144 34.01 5.50 -1.81
C LYS A 144 33.71 5.03 -0.39
N TYR A 145 32.68 4.21 -0.26
CA TYR A 145 32.30 3.60 1.01
C TYR A 145 32.87 2.19 1.16
N ASP A 146 33.15 1.80 2.40
CA ASP A 146 33.40 0.41 2.75
C ASP A 146 32.07 -0.35 2.92
N TYR A 147 31.84 -1.37 2.07
CA TYR A 147 30.58 -2.12 2.01
C TYR A 147 30.66 -3.44 2.78
N GLY A 148 29.60 -3.75 3.52
CA GLY A 148 29.32 -5.07 4.09
C GLY A 148 28.05 -5.68 3.49
N VAL A 149 27.96 -7.01 3.49
CA VAL A 149 26.73 -7.73 3.08
C VAL A 149 26.28 -8.61 4.23
N LEU A 150 25.00 -8.54 4.56
CA LEU A 150 24.34 -9.37 5.55
C LEU A 150 23.12 -10.02 4.92
N TYR A 151 22.89 -11.28 5.27
CA TYR A 151 21.71 -12.01 4.81
C TYR A 151 20.77 -12.30 5.97
N TYR A 152 19.46 -12.25 5.71
CA TYR A 152 18.43 -12.52 6.71
C TYR A 152 17.28 -13.38 6.15
N ASN A 153 16.60 -14.10 7.04
CA ASN A 153 15.50 -14.99 6.66
C ASN A 153 14.20 -14.24 6.33
N GLU A 154 13.44 -14.77 5.36
CA GLU A 154 12.31 -14.09 4.71
C GLU A 154 10.99 -14.00 5.49
N LYS A 155 11.02 -13.58 6.75
CA LYS A 155 9.79 -13.44 7.56
C LYS A 155 9.70 -12.07 8.22
N THR A 156 10.06 -11.02 7.49
CA THR A 156 10.12 -9.66 8.03
C THR A 156 9.22 -8.73 7.22
N SER A 157 8.44 -7.90 7.92
CA SER A 157 7.71 -6.79 7.33
C SER A 157 8.23 -5.51 7.96
N LEU A 158 8.75 -4.60 7.14
CA LEU A 158 9.34 -3.35 7.60
C LEU A 158 8.52 -2.16 7.14
N ILE A 159 8.53 -1.10 7.93
CA ILE A 159 7.97 0.19 7.55
C ILE A 159 8.92 0.85 6.56
N SER A 160 8.34 1.28 5.44
CA SER A 160 8.96 2.11 4.43
C SER A 160 8.18 3.42 4.36
N ILE A 161 8.89 4.55 4.28
CA ILE A 161 8.35 5.90 4.28
C ILE A 161 8.61 6.52 2.92
N ASP A 162 7.57 7.06 2.32
CA ASP A 162 7.64 7.95 1.16
C ASP A 162 6.56 9.00 1.41
N GLU A 163 6.96 10.18 1.89
CA GLU A 163 6.04 11.25 2.24
C GLU A 163 5.17 11.72 1.07
N ASN A 164 5.61 11.46 -0.17
CA ASN A 164 4.91 11.80 -1.40
C ASN A 164 3.95 10.70 -1.86
N ALA A 165 4.05 9.49 -1.31
CA ALA A 165 3.11 8.41 -1.60
C ALA A 165 1.71 8.71 -1.00
N LEU A 166 0.68 8.08 -1.57
CA LEU A 166 -0.74 8.31 -1.22
C LEU A 166 -1.04 8.30 0.29
N TYR A 167 -0.39 7.39 1.03
CA TYR A 167 -0.55 7.27 2.48
C TYR A 167 0.70 7.64 3.28
N GLY A 168 1.76 8.11 2.61
CA GLY A 168 3.01 8.53 3.23
C GLY A 168 3.93 7.38 3.70
N SER A 169 3.44 6.14 3.72
CA SER A 169 4.16 4.97 4.23
C SER A 169 3.48 3.65 3.88
N GLN A 170 4.26 2.58 3.84
CA GLN A 170 3.78 1.23 3.57
C GLN A 170 4.57 0.16 4.34
N LEU A 171 3.94 -1.02 4.52
CA LEU A 171 4.63 -2.21 4.99
C LEU A 171 5.21 -2.97 3.80
N VAL A 172 6.53 -3.13 3.80
CA VAL A 172 7.26 -3.84 2.77
C VAL A 172 7.69 -5.20 3.28
N HIS A 173 7.34 -6.24 2.52
CA HIS A 173 7.67 -7.62 2.86
C HIS A 173 9.03 -8.01 2.29
N ASN A 174 9.92 -8.50 3.16
CA ASN A 174 11.27 -8.97 2.82
C ASN A 174 12.06 -8.00 1.92
N PRO A 175 12.20 -6.71 2.30
CA PRO A 175 12.93 -5.74 1.49
C PRO A 175 14.44 -5.96 1.50
N ILE A 176 15.11 -5.52 0.43
CA ILE A 176 16.54 -5.22 0.50
C ILE A 176 16.70 -3.92 1.29
N ILE A 177 17.59 -3.91 2.27
CA ILE A 177 17.85 -2.71 3.06
C ILE A 177 19.26 -2.24 2.75
N ILE A 178 19.39 -0.99 2.34
CA ILE A 178 20.67 -0.31 2.29
C ILE A 178 20.81 0.48 3.59
N TYR A 179 21.71 0.02 4.46
CA TYR A 179 21.88 0.55 5.80
C TYR A 179 23.14 1.42 5.88
N HIS A 180 22.95 2.71 6.09
CA HIS A 180 24.01 3.70 6.28
C HIS A 180 24.44 3.71 7.74
N ASN A 181 25.55 3.05 8.00
CA ASN A 181 26.20 2.95 9.29
C ASN A 181 27.29 4.04 9.45
N ILE A 182 26.97 5.26 9.06
CA ILE A 182 27.90 6.39 9.07
C ILE A 182 27.80 7.08 10.43
N SER A 183 28.95 7.35 11.06
CA SER A 183 29.00 8.10 12.31
C SER A 183 28.59 9.58 12.10
N PRO A 184 28.08 10.26 13.14
CA PRO A 184 27.75 11.70 13.03
C PRO A 184 28.94 12.56 12.60
N GLU A 185 30.17 12.15 12.93
CA GLU A 185 31.39 12.86 12.56
C GLU A 185 31.73 12.71 11.08
N GLN A 186 31.58 11.51 10.52
CA GLN A 186 31.77 11.25 9.09
C GLN A 186 30.71 12.00 8.27
N LEU A 187 29.45 11.94 8.70
CA LEU A 187 28.34 12.64 8.04
C LEU A 187 28.61 14.16 7.96
N LYS A 188 29.17 14.76 9.02
CA LYS A 188 29.53 16.19 9.03
C LYS A 188 30.64 16.53 8.01
N LYS A 189 31.61 15.64 7.82
CA LYS A 189 32.74 15.81 6.90
C LYS A 189 32.38 15.59 5.43
N GLU A 190 31.25 14.94 5.19
CA GLU A 190 30.74 14.69 3.84
C GLU A 190 30.50 16.01 3.09
N GLN A 191 31.03 16.11 1.86
CA GLN A 191 30.85 17.31 1.04
C GLN A 191 29.38 17.45 0.61
N GLU A 192 28.92 18.68 0.47
CA GLU A 192 27.59 19.02 -0.05
C GLU A 192 27.56 18.94 -1.60
N ALA A 193 28.38 18.08 -2.21
CA ALA A 193 28.32 17.83 -3.64
C ALA A 193 27.11 16.92 -3.95
N ASN A 194 26.42 17.19 -5.06
CA ASN A 194 25.26 16.43 -5.54
C ASN A 194 24.07 16.37 -4.56
N VAL A 195 23.69 17.47 -3.90
CA VAL A 195 22.56 17.44 -2.95
C VAL A 195 21.22 17.09 -3.60
N ILE A 196 21.08 17.29 -4.91
CA ILE A 196 19.89 16.88 -5.66
C ILE A 196 19.62 15.38 -5.58
N SER A 197 20.65 14.52 -5.57
CA SER A 197 20.45 13.08 -5.44
C SER A 197 19.93 12.67 -4.05
N LYS A 198 20.15 13.53 -3.05
CA LYS A 198 19.71 13.32 -1.67
C LYS A 198 18.25 13.73 -1.45
N LEU A 199 17.67 14.54 -2.35
CA LEU A 199 16.23 14.88 -2.33
C LEU A 199 15.35 13.64 -2.30
N THR A 200 15.82 12.52 -2.86
CA THR A 200 15.11 11.25 -2.92
C THR A 200 14.72 10.70 -1.53
N TYR A 201 15.41 11.09 -0.45
CA TYR A 201 15.13 10.53 0.88
C TYR A 201 15.09 11.55 2.03
N VAL A 202 15.57 12.78 1.84
CA VAL A 202 15.66 13.78 2.92
C VAL A 202 14.31 14.28 3.45
N HIS A 203 13.24 14.09 2.69
CA HIS A 203 11.87 14.37 3.13
C HIS A 203 11.28 13.24 3.98
N ASP A 204 11.82 12.02 3.87
CA ASP A 204 11.30 10.83 4.56
C ASP A 204 11.94 10.61 5.94
N ILE A 205 12.66 11.61 6.45
CA ILE A 205 13.38 11.54 7.72
C ILE A 205 12.49 12.03 8.85
N MET A 206 12.36 11.21 9.89
CA MET A 206 11.67 11.56 11.12
C MET A 206 12.65 12.15 12.14
N TYR A 207 12.29 13.26 12.77
CA TYR A 207 13.12 13.93 13.76
C TYR A 207 12.39 14.14 15.08
N LYS A 208 13.07 13.92 16.20
CA LYS A 208 12.61 14.32 17.54
C LYS A 208 12.96 15.80 17.80
N ILE A 209 12.20 16.68 17.16
CA ILE A 209 12.52 18.12 17.03
C ILE A 209 12.22 18.89 18.32
N SER A 210 13.12 19.84 18.66
CA SER A 210 12.84 20.93 19.59
C SER A 210 12.37 22.19 18.85
N ASP A 211 11.22 22.74 19.24
CA ASP A 211 10.64 23.95 18.62
C ASP A 211 11.58 25.14 18.63
N LYS A 212 12.31 25.34 19.73
CA LYS A 212 13.25 26.45 19.87
C LYS A 212 14.34 26.37 18.81
N GLU A 213 14.93 25.20 18.65
CA GLU A 213 16.09 24.98 17.78
C GLU A 213 15.70 24.93 16.31
N PHE A 214 14.55 24.34 15.99
CA PHE A 214 13.97 24.39 14.66
C PHE A 214 13.72 25.84 14.22
N ASN A 215 13.06 26.64 15.06
CA ASN A 215 12.81 28.05 14.76
C ASN A 215 14.11 28.87 14.65
N THR A 216 15.12 28.56 15.47
CA THR A 216 16.46 29.17 15.32
C THR A 216 17.10 28.80 13.99
N PHE A 217 17.04 27.53 13.57
CA PHE A 217 17.58 27.09 12.28
C PHE A 217 16.88 27.78 11.11
N VAL A 218 15.54 27.85 11.15
CA VAL A 218 14.72 28.53 10.13
C VAL A 218 15.12 30.01 9.99
N LYS A 219 15.30 30.71 11.12
CA LYS A 219 15.76 32.11 11.12
C LYS A 219 17.18 32.26 10.58
N ASN A 220 18.11 31.41 11.03
CA ASN A 220 19.53 31.49 10.65
C ASN A 220 19.78 31.17 9.17
N ASN A 221 18.90 30.41 8.52
CA ASN A 221 19.00 30.09 7.10
C ASN A 221 18.02 30.91 6.23
N HIS A 222 17.44 32.00 6.76
CA HIS A 222 16.54 32.92 6.03
C HIS A 222 15.30 32.25 5.42
N LEU A 223 14.78 31.20 6.06
CA LEU A 223 13.61 30.44 5.60
C LEU A 223 12.28 31.01 6.10
N THR A 224 12.27 32.15 6.81
CA THR A 224 11.04 32.74 7.39
C THR A 224 9.98 33.09 6.35
N ASN A 225 10.39 33.40 5.12
CA ASN A 225 9.47 33.66 4.00
C ASN A 225 9.34 32.45 3.05
N GLY A 226 10.02 31.34 3.36
CA GLY A 226 10.04 30.10 2.58
C GLY A 226 8.80 29.21 2.82
N ILE A 227 8.88 27.98 2.34
CA ILE A 227 7.94 26.90 2.67
C ILE A 227 8.58 26.11 3.81
N VAL A 228 8.08 26.36 5.01
CA VAL A 228 8.55 25.70 6.23
C VAL A 228 7.38 24.98 6.86
N SER A 229 7.45 23.66 6.92
CA SER A 229 6.45 22.84 7.61
C SER A 229 7.09 21.88 8.60
N LYS A 230 6.36 21.62 9.68
CA LYS A 230 6.71 20.64 10.71
C LYS A 230 5.45 19.88 11.02
N THR A 231 5.42 18.60 10.64
CA THR A 231 4.22 17.77 10.72
C THR A 231 4.49 16.61 11.67
N ASN A 232 3.69 16.47 12.73
CA ASN A 232 3.86 15.35 13.65
C ASN A 232 3.56 14.03 12.95
N VAL A 233 4.45 13.04 13.13
CA VAL A 233 4.37 11.75 12.46
C VAL A 233 3.09 10.99 12.84
N MET A 234 2.73 10.99 14.13
CA MET A 234 1.53 10.30 14.62
C MET A 234 0.25 11.01 14.18
N GLU A 235 0.21 12.34 14.22
CA GLU A 235 -0.94 13.11 13.74
C GLU A 235 -1.17 12.88 12.24
N LYS A 236 -0.10 12.84 11.42
CA LYS A 236 -0.18 12.48 9.99
C LYS A 236 -0.74 11.08 9.81
N PHE A 237 -0.22 10.10 10.57
CA PHE A 237 -0.72 8.73 10.53
C PHE A 237 -2.22 8.65 10.86
N GLU A 238 -2.66 9.30 11.94
CA GLU A 238 -4.06 9.33 12.36
C GLU A 238 -4.97 10.05 11.36
N HIS A 239 -4.49 11.12 10.74
CA HIS A 239 -5.20 11.84 9.70
C HIS A 239 -5.47 10.91 8.51
N ASN A 240 -4.43 10.27 7.99
CA ASN A 240 -4.53 9.31 6.89
C ASN A 240 -5.40 8.10 7.27
N TRP A 241 -5.29 7.59 8.50
CA TRP A 241 -6.14 6.52 8.99
C TRP A 241 -7.63 6.91 9.01
N LYS A 242 -7.96 8.15 9.41
CA LYS A 242 -9.33 8.67 9.36
C LYS A 242 -9.84 8.74 7.92
N LEU A 243 -9.01 9.14 6.96
CA LEU A 243 -9.38 9.14 5.54
C LEU A 243 -9.66 7.72 5.03
N ILE A 244 -8.76 6.77 5.29
CA ILE A 244 -8.92 5.36 4.92
C ILE A 244 -10.20 4.78 5.56
N LYS A 245 -10.46 5.04 6.84
CA LYS A 245 -11.67 4.60 7.53
C LYS A 245 -12.94 5.14 6.88
N ARG A 246 -12.95 6.40 6.42
CA ARG A 246 -14.08 6.98 5.68
C ARG A 246 -14.30 6.27 4.34
N ILE A 247 -13.22 5.99 3.60
CA ILE A 247 -13.28 5.25 2.35
C ILE A 247 -13.84 3.84 2.58
N LEU A 248 -13.42 3.14 3.63
CA LEU A 248 -13.95 1.83 3.99
C LEU A 248 -15.45 1.86 4.29
N ILE A 249 -15.92 2.84 5.04
CA ILE A 249 -17.36 2.99 5.36
C ILE A 249 -18.16 3.24 4.08
N MET A 250 -17.68 4.12 3.19
CA MET A 250 -18.33 4.38 1.90
C MET A 250 -18.38 3.11 1.04
N ASN A 251 -17.26 2.40 0.89
CA ASN A 251 -17.19 1.15 0.12
C ASN A 251 -18.10 0.06 0.70
N PHE A 252 -18.22 -0.02 2.02
CA PHE A 252 -19.12 -0.94 2.69
C PHE A 252 -20.59 -0.64 2.37
N ILE A 253 -21.01 0.63 2.49
CA ILE A 253 -22.38 1.05 2.16
C ILE A 253 -22.69 0.80 0.68
N PHE A 254 -21.77 1.15 -0.22
CA PHE A 254 -21.92 0.88 -1.66
C PHE A 254 -22.02 -0.62 -1.94
N SER A 255 -21.22 -1.46 -1.27
CA SER A 255 -21.29 -2.92 -1.43
C SER A 255 -22.67 -3.46 -1.04
N ILE A 256 -23.22 -3.00 0.09
CA ILE A 256 -24.57 -3.40 0.53
C ILE A 256 -25.62 -2.98 -0.51
N LEU A 257 -25.57 -1.73 -0.97
CA LEU A 257 -26.53 -1.21 -1.94
C LEU A 257 -26.50 -2.02 -3.25
N VAL A 258 -25.31 -2.31 -3.76
CA VAL A 258 -25.13 -3.11 -4.98
C VAL A 258 -25.61 -4.55 -4.77
N LEU A 259 -25.34 -5.17 -3.62
CA LEU A 259 -25.86 -6.51 -3.30
C LEU A 259 -27.38 -6.56 -3.21
N LEU A 260 -28.01 -5.52 -2.63
CA LEU A 260 -29.47 -5.42 -2.57
C LEU A 260 -30.07 -5.28 -3.97
N LEU A 261 -29.48 -4.43 -4.81
CA LEU A 261 -29.92 -4.23 -6.18
C LEU A 261 -29.79 -5.51 -7.00
N GLU A 262 -28.66 -6.20 -6.89
CA GLU A 262 -28.42 -7.50 -7.52
C GLU A 262 -29.47 -8.53 -7.07
N GLY A 263 -29.74 -8.60 -5.76
CA GLY A 263 -30.77 -9.49 -5.20
C GLY A 263 -32.17 -9.21 -5.77
N MET A 264 -32.54 -7.94 -5.95
CA MET A 264 -33.82 -7.55 -6.58
C MET A 264 -33.87 -7.96 -8.06
N ILE A 265 -32.77 -7.78 -8.80
CA ILE A 265 -32.67 -8.18 -10.21
C ILE A 265 -32.82 -9.70 -10.34
N ILE A 266 -32.05 -10.47 -9.55
CA ILE A 266 -32.13 -11.94 -9.53
C ILE A 266 -33.55 -12.41 -9.19
N HIS A 267 -34.17 -11.82 -8.16
CA HIS A 267 -35.55 -12.15 -7.79
C HIS A 267 -36.54 -11.89 -8.95
N THR A 268 -36.40 -10.74 -9.62
CA THR A 268 -37.28 -10.36 -10.74
C THR A 268 -37.11 -11.28 -11.94
N ILE A 269 -35.86 -11.62 -12.30
CA ILE A 269 -35.56 -12.56 -13.39
C ILE A 269 -36.15 -13.93 -13.09
N ILE A 270 -35.97 -14.46 -11.88
CA ILE A 270 -36.53 -15.76 -11.48
C ILE A 270 -38.05 -15.73 -11.56
N LYS A 271 -38.69 -14.66 -11.04
CA LYS A 271 -40.15 -14.54 -11.08
C LYS A 271 -40.67 -14.55 -12.53
N LEU A 272 -40.05 -13.76 -13.42
CA LEU A 272 -40.41 -13.71 -14.84
C LEU A 272 -40.20 -15.06 -15.54
N GLU A 273 -39.07 -15.73 -15.30
CA GLU A 273 -38.80 -17.06 -15.88
C GLU A 273 -39.88 -18.09 -15.46
N TYR A 274 -40.29 -18.07 -14.19
CA TYR A 274 -41.35 -18.95 -13.67
C TYR A 274 -42.77 -18.49 -14.05
N GLU A 275 -42.96 -17.29 -14.59
CA GLU A 275 -44.22 -16.83 -15.19
C GLU A 275 -44.31 -17.28 -16.64
N VAL A 276 -43.29 -16.99 -17.44
CA VAL A 276 -43.27 -17.29 -18.87
C VAL A 276 -43.19 -18.81 -19.13
N ASN A 277 -42.37 -19.54 -18.37
CA ASN A 277 -42.12 -20.97 -18.56
C ASN A 277 -42.81 -21.86 -17.52
N ALA A 278 -43.94 -21.42 -16.97
CA ALA A 278 -44.63 -22.08 -15.86
C ALA A 278 -44.94 -23.58 -16.13
N ILE A 279 -45.41 -23.90 -17.34
CA ILE A 279 -45.77 -25.27 -17.76
C ILE A 279 -44.52 -26.16 -17.82
N GLU A 280 -43.44 -25.67 -18.42
CA GLU A 280 -42.18 -26.41 -18.53
C GLU A 280 -41.59 -26.73 -17.16
N HIS A 281 -41.60 -25.74 -16.25
CA HIS A 281 -41.09 -25.91 -14.89
C HIS A 281 -41.96 -26.86 -14.05
N ALA A 282 -43.29 -26.86 -14.26
CA ALA A 282 -44.21 -27.80 -13.61
C ALA A 282 -43.97 -29.24 -14.09
N LEU A 283 -43.89 -29.46 -15.40
CA LEU A 283 -43.61 -30.78 -15.99
C LEU A 283 -42.27 -31.33 -15.48
N LYS A 284 -41.20 -30.54 -15.55
CA LYS A 284 -39.87 -30.95 -15.05
C LYS A 284 -39.91 -31.35 -13.57
N LYS A 285 -40.72 -30.69 -12.75
CA LYS A 285 -40.86 -31.07 -11.34
C LYS A 285 -41.59 -32.40 -11.15
N VAL A 286 -42.68 -32.64 -11.89
CA VAL A 286 -43.42 -33.91 -11.85
C VAL A 286 -42.54 -35.08 -12.30
N PHE A 287 -41.69 -34.86 -13.31
CA PHE A 287 -40.72 -35.85 -13.77
C PHE A 287 -39.48 -36.02 -12.85
N GLY A 288 -39.44 -35.35 -11.69
CA GLY A 288 -38.39 -35.56 -10.69
C GLY A 288 -37.04 -34.89 -10.99
N TYR A 289 -36.98 -33.92 -11.90
CA TYR A 289 -35.75 -33.20 -12.20
C TYR A 289 -35.27 -32.40 -10.98
N SER A 290 -33.94 -32.37 -10.77
CA SER A 290 -33.34 -31.58 -9.69
C SER A 290 -33.46 -30.06 -9.96
N LEU A 291 -33.37 -29.26 -8.90
CA LEU A 291 -33.41 -27.79 -8.99
C LEU A 291 -32.39 -27.23 -9.99
N PHE A 292 -31.19 -27.82 -10.02
CA PHE A 292 -30.11 -27.44 -10.93
C PHE A 292 -30.41 -27.80 -12.38
N GLN A 293 -30.95 -28.99 -12.65
CA GLN A 293 -31.27 -29.40 -14.02
C GLN A 293 -32.39 -28.54 -14.61
N LYS A 294 -33.39 -28.20 -13.79
CA LYS A 294 -34.51 -27.37 -14.22
C LYS A 294 -34.10 -25.94 -14.53
N ASN A 295 -33.21 -25.37 -13.72
CA ASN A 295 -32.75 -23.98 -13.84
C ASN A 295 -31.36 -23.85 -14.49
N ARG A 296 -30.92 -24.88 -15.22
CA ARG A 296 -29.55 -24.98 -15.76
C ARG A 296 -29.15 -23.77 -16.60
N LYS A 297 -30.05 -23.28 -17.46
CA LYS A 297 -29.79 -22.13 -18.34
C LYS A 297 -29.45 -20.88 -17.53
N MET A 298 -30.26 -20.55 -16.52
CA MET A 298 -30.05 -19.37 -15.68
C MET A 298 -28.76 -19.48 -14.87
N ILE A 299 -28.54 -20.63 -14.22
CA ILE A 299 -27.33 -20.88 -13.43
C ILE A 299 -26.08 -20.79 -14.31
N LEU A 300 -26.13 -21.34 -15.53
CA LEU A 300 -25.01 -21.31 -16.46
C LEU A 300 -24.73 -19.89 -16.97
N ILE A 301 -25.75 -19.09 -17.26
CA ILE A 301 -25.58 -17.69 -17.64
C ILE A 301 -24.92 -16.93 -16.50
N THR A 302 -25.42 -17.02 -15.26
CA THR A 302 -24.81 -16.35 -14.09
C THR A 302 -23.37 -16.79 -13.87
N PHE A 303 -23.09 -18.09 -13.98
CA PHE A 303 -21.74 -18.61 -13.80
C PHE A 303 -20.78 -18.04 -14.86
N VAL A 304 -21.17 -18.04 -16.13
CA VAL A 304 -20.34 -17.55 -17.23
C VAL A 304 -20.13 -16.03 -17.14
N THR A 305 -21.18 -15.25 -16.89
CA THR A 305 -21.05 -13.78 -16.77
C THR A 305 -20.24 -13.37 -15.55
N SER A 306 -20.34 -14.13 -14.46
CA SER A 306 -19.53 -13.93 -13.27
C SER A 306 -18.07 -14.25 -13.49
N LEU A 307 -17.78 -15.38 -14.14
CA LEU A 307 -16.41 -15.75 -14.50
C LEU A 307 -15.78 -14.70 -15.42
N LEU A 308 -16.54 -14.24 -16.43
CA LEU A 308 -16.10 -13.15 -17.30
C LEU A 308 -15.85 -11.86 -16.51
N SER A 309 -16.68 -11.54 -15.53
CA SER A 309 -16.49 -10.37 -14.66
C SER A 309 -15.20 -10.47 -13.82
N ILE A 310 -14.88 -11.65 -13.28
CA ILE A 310 -13.63 -11.88 -12.53
C ILE A 310 -12.42 -11.71 -13.45
N ILE A 311 -12.46 -12.27 -14.66
CA ILE A 311 -11.37 -12.15 -15.64
C ILE A 311 -11.16 -10.68 -16.03
N THR A 312 -12.24 -9.95 -16.31
CA THR A 312 -12.18 -8.52 -16.64
C THR A 312 -11.61 -7.71 -15.48
N ALA A 313 -12.05 -7.97 -14.24
CA ALA A 313 -11.50 -7.31 -13.06
C ALA A 313 -9.99 -7.57 -12.92
N ALA A 314 -9.57 -8.84 -13.02
CA ALA A 314 -8.15 -9.25 -12.96
C ALA A 314 -7.32 -8.54 -14.03
N THR A 315 -7.83 -8.47 -15.26
CA THR A 315 -7.16 -7.79 -16.37
C THR A 315 -7.02 -6.30 -16.10
N CYS A 316 -8.09 -5.63 -15.62
CA CYS A 316 -8.02 -4.22 -15.23
C CYS A 316 -7.01 -3.97 -14.11
N ALA A 317 -6.95 -4.84 -13.10
CA ALA A 317 -5.98 -4.71 -12.01
C ALA A 317 -4.53 -4.86 -12.48
N ILE A 318 -4.27 -5.74 -13.45
CA ILE A 318 -2.94 -5.87 -14.07
C ILE A 318 -2.59 -4.60 -14.84
N VAL A 319 -3.50 -4.09 -15.68
CA VAL A 319 -3.28 -2.86 -16.47
C VAL A 319 -3.04 -1.64 -15.56
N LEU A 320 -3.71 -1.57 -14.42
CA LEU A 320 -3.58 -0.49 -13.44
C LEU A 320 -2.47 -0.72 -12.40
N ASN A 321 -1.70 -1.81 -12.51
CA ASN A 321 -0.66 -2.19 -11.53
C ASN A 321 -1.14 -2.20 -10.07
N LEU A 322 -2.34 -2.73 -9.81
CA LEU A 322 -2.86 -2.87 -8.46
C LEU A 322 -2.20 -4.09 -7.77
N GLY A 323 -1.59 -3.87 -6.61
CA GLY A 323 -0.75 -4.85 -5.89
C GLY A 323 -1.48 -6.04 -5.25
N SER A 324 -2.79 -6.22 -5.46
CA SER A 324 -3.63 -7.16 -4.70
C SER A 324 -4.58 -8.01 -5.57
N ILE A 325 -4.16 -8.35 -6.79
CA ILE A 325 -4.95 -9.16 -7.75
C ILE A 325 -5.48 -10.47 -7.13
N GLY A 326 -4.66 -11.16 -6.33
CA GLY A 326 -5.05 -12.43 -5.69
C GLY A 326 -6.26 -12.29 -4.75
N TYR A 327 -6.29 -11.22 -3.95
CA TYR A 327 -7.42 -10.94 -3.03
C TYR A 327 -8.68 -10.55 -3.80
N MET A 328 -8.53 -9.84 -4.92
CA MET A 328 -9.64 -9.50 -5.79
C MET A 328 -10.25 -10.74 -6.44
N ILE A 329 -9.43 -11.68 -6.95
CA ILE A 329 -9.92 -12.97 -7.50
C ILE A 329 -10.63 -13.77 -6.41
N ALA A 330 -10.04 -13.90 -5.22
CA ALA A 330 -10.67 -14.58 -4.10
C ALA A 330 -12.01 -13.95 -3.72
N GLY A 331 -12.07 -12.62 -3.68
CA GLY A 331 -13.31 -11.87 -3.48
C GLY A 331 -14.37 -12.16 -4.54
N GLY A 332 -13.98 -12.19 -5.81
CA GLY A 332 -14.86 -12.54 -6.92
C GLY A 332 -15.46 -13.94 -6.80
N ILE A 333 -14.65 -14.93 -6.40
CA ILE A 333 -15.11 -16.31 -6.17
C ILE A 333 -16.11 -16.37 -5.02
N ILE A 334 -15.86 -15.66 -3.92
CA ILE A 334 -16.79 -15.59 -2.78
C ILE A 334 -18.15 -15.04 -3.22
N ILE A 335 -18.16 -13.99 -4.03
CA ILE A 335 -19.40 -13.37 -4.52
C ILE A 335 -20.13 -14.32 -5.47
N LEU A 336 -19.43 -15.00 -6.38
CA LEU A 336 -20.03 -16.02 -7.25
C LEU A 336 -20.75 -17.11 -6.43
N ILE A 337 -20.12 -17.60 -5.36
CA ILE A 337 -20.75 -18.59 -4.47
C ILE A 337 -22.01 -18.00 -3.82
N LEU A 338 -21.94 -16.76 -3.35
CA LEU A 338 -23.07 -16.06 -2.74
C LEU A 338 -24.24 -15.87 -3.74
N GLU A 339 -23.95 -15.49 -4.98
CA GLU A 339 -24.95 -15.36 -6.05
C GLU A 339 -25.64 -16.70 -6.34
N LEU A 340 -24.89 -17.78 -6.46
CA LEU A 340 -25.45 -19.13 -6.68
C LEU A 340 -26.34 -19.59 -5.52
N LEU A 341 -25.98 -19.25 -4.27
CA LEU A 341 -26.81 -19.50 -3.10
C LEU A 341 -28.09 -18.67 -3.12
N LEU A 342 -28.01 -17.38 -3.47
CA LEU A 342 -29.14 -16.46 -3.55
C LEU A 342 -30.14 -16.87 -4.63
N ILE A 343 -29.63 -17.31 -5.79
CA ILE A 343 -30.42 -17.92 -6.87
C ILE A 343 -31.15 -19.16 -6.35
N SER A 344 -30.42 -20.09 -5.74
CA SER A 344 -30.98 -21.35 -5.24
C SER A 344 -32.08 -21.11 -4.19
N PHE A 345 -31.88 -20.13 -3.32
CA PHE A 345 -32.86 -19.73 -2.31
C PHE A 345 -34.12 -19.13 -2.94
N ASN A 346 -33.97 -18.19 -3.88
CA ASN A 346 -35.11 -17.55 -4.55
C ASN A 346 -35.92 -18.55 -5.39
N ILE A 347 -35.25 -19.45 -6.12
CA ILE A 347 -35.92 -20.52 -6.86
C ILE A 347 -36.81 -21.35 -5.94
N ARG A 348 -36.26 -21.83 -4.80
CA ARG A 348 -37.03 -22.62 -3.83
C ARG A 348 -38.24 -21.86 -3.32
N ARG A 349 -38.08 -20.58 -3.02
CA ARG A 349 -39.16 -19.71 -2.53
C ARG A 349 -40.26 -19.53 -3.57
N VAL A 350 -39.91 -19.20 -4.82
CA VAL A 350 -40.87 -19.00 -5.91
C VAL A 350 -41.58 -20.30 -6.28
N GLU A 351 -40.87 -21.42 -6.32
CA GLU A 351 -41.46 -22.73 -6.56
C GLU A 351 -42.51 -23.11 -5.53
N ASN A 352 -42.17 -22.97 -4.24
CA ASN A 352 -43.09 -23.30 -3.17
C ASN A 352 -44.36 -22.44 -3.21
N ALA A 353 -44.22 -21.16 -3.56
CA ALA A 353 -45.36 -20.26 -3.71
C ALA A 353 -46.25 -20.64 -4.91
N LYS A 354 -45.66 -20.82 -6.10
CA LYS A 354 -46.44 -21.05 -7.33
C LYS A 354 -47.09 -22.42 -7.42
N ILE A 355 -46.46 -23.47 -6.89
CA ILE A 355 -47.02 -24.83 -6.97
C ILE A 355 -48.28 -24.96 -6.12
N GLN A 356 -48.33 -24.28 -4.97
CA GLN A 356 -49.54 -24.20 -4.18
C GLN A 356 -50.68 -23.51 -4.93
N THR A 357 -50.38 -22.51 -5.76
CA THR A 357 -51.37 -21.80 -6.57
C THR A 357 -51.84 -22.62 -7.78
N ILE A 358 -50.92 -23.27 -8.49
CA ILE A 358 -51.21 -24.12 -9.66
C ILE A 358 -52.03 -25.35 -9.27
N LEU A 359 -51.68 -26.03 -8.16
CA LEU A 359 -52.43 -27.20 -7.67
C LEU A 359 -53.84 -26.86 -7.15
N LYS A 360 -54.09 -25.59 -6.80
CA LYS A 360 -55.42 -25.09 -6.41
C LYS A 360 -56.25 -24.58 -7.59
N GLY A 361 -55.78 -24.76 -8.83
CA GLY A 361 -56.49 -24.32 -10.03
C GLY A 361 -56.50 -22.79 -10.23
N GLY A 362 -55.55 -22.07 -9.64
CA GLY A 362 -55.38 -20.64 -9.89
C GLY A 362 -55.08 -20.39 -11.37
N ASN A 363 -55.91 -19.56 -12.01
CA ASN A 363 -55.80 -19.22 -13.42
C ASN A 363 -54.43 -18.59 -13.73
N ILE A 364 -53.86 -19.00 -14.88
CA ILE A 364 -52.51 -18.65 -15.36
C ILE A 364 -52.39 -17.15 -15.62
#